data_AF-A0A1V6IYK0-F1
#
_entry.id   AF-A0A1V6IYK0-F1
#
_cell.length_a   1.000
_cell.length_b   1.000
_cell.length_c   1.000
_cell.angle_alpha   90.00
_cell.angle_beta   90.00
_cell.angle_gamma   90.00
#
_symmetry.space_group_name_H-M   'P 1'
#
loop_
_entity.id
_entity.type
_entity.pdbx_description
1 polymer ?
#
loop_
_entity_poly.entity_id
_entity_poly.type
_entity_poly.pdbx_seq_one_letter_code
_entity_poly.pdbx_strand_id
1 'polypeptide(L)'
;MVPLTINQDLKALEFRKEINIYYVQYYFLGLNREILTFSQKEGATVESLNMELLMKLPIFFPRMPEQEKIVSYLDSRCAEIDQVIAANEKMVAKLKEYRSSLIWEAVTGKTSL
;
A
#
# COMPACT_ATOMS: atom_id res chain seq x y z
N MET A 1 -21.54 9.28 5.64
CA MET A 1 -21.11 7.91 5.95
C MET A 1 -21.95 6.99 5.09
N VAL A 2 -21.33 6.07 4.34
CA VAL A 2 -22.04 5.09 3.49
C VAL A 2 -22.38 3.88 4.36
N PRO A 3 -23.60 3.30 4.28
CA PRO A 3 -23.91 2.09 5.01
C PRO A 3 -22.99 0.95 4.54
N LEU A 4 -22.13 0.48 5.44
CA LEU A 4 -21.17 -0.61 5.26
C LEU A 4 -21.27 -1.52 6.48
N THR A 5 -21.12 -2.82 6.25
CA THR A 5 -20.90 -3.82 7.31
C THR A 5 -19.49 -4.39 7.17
N ILE A 6 -18.81 -4.57 8.30
CA ILE A 6 -17.49 -5.20 8.36
C ILE A 6 -17.57 -6.48 9.20
N ASN A 7 -16.75 -7.48 8.88
CA ASN A 7 -16.66 -8.71 9.66
C ASN A 7 -15.87 -8.49 10.97
N GLN A 8 -15.70 -9.54 11.77
CA GLN A 8 -15.05 -9.46 13.08
C GLN A 8 -13.53 -9.20 13.00
N ASP A 9 -12.91 -9.56 11.88
CA ASP A 9 -11.46 -9.42 11.66
C ASP A 9 -11.08 -8.01 11.18
N LEU A 10 -12.07 -7.24 10.71
CA LEU A 10 -11.90 -5.85 10.32
C LEU A 10 -12.32 -4.91 11.45
N LYS A 11 -11.66 -3.76 11.50
CA LYS A 11 -11.95 -2.68 12.46
C LYS A 11 -12.06 -1.37 11.70
N ALA A 12 -13.15 -0.65 11.94
CA ALA A 12 -13.31 0.71 11.45
C ALA A 12 -12.72 1.67 12.48
N LEU A 13 -11.92 2.62 12.01
CA LEU A 13 -11.35 3.69 12.82
C LEU A 13 -11.98 5.01 12.38
N GLU A 14 -12.48 5.77 13.35
CA GLU A 14 -13.00 7.10 13.13
C GLU A 14 -12.08 8.13 13.76
N PHE A 15 -11.77 9.18 13.00
CA PHE A 15 -10.90 10.25 13.43
C PHE A 15 -11.66 11.56 13.56
N ARG A 16 -11.20 12.41 14.47
CA ARG A 16 -11.74 13.77 14.59
C ARG A 16 -11.43 14.58 13.32
N LYS A 17 -12.22 15.61 13.05
CA LYS A 17 -12.16 16.40 11.81
C LYS A 17 -10.83 17.11 11.60
N GLU A 18 -10.07 17.33 12.66
CA GLU A 18 -8.74 17.96 12.64
C GLU A 18 -7.63 17.01 12.18
N ILE A 19 -7.97 15.74 11.91
CA ILE A 19 -7.04 14.71 11.47
C ILE A 19 -7.36 14.37 10.01
N ASN A 20 -6.36 14.56 9.15
CA ASN A 20 -6.39 14.14 7.77
C ASN A 20 -6.25 12.60 7.70
N ILE A 21 -7.25 11.92 7.16
CA ILE A 21 -7.28 10.45 7.06
C ILE A 21 -6.15 9.87 6.22
N TYR A 22 -5.68 10.60 5.19
CA TYR A 22 -4.57 10.16 4.35
C TYR A 22 -3.24 10.25 5.09
N TYR A 23 -3.09 11.23 5.98
CA TYR A 23 -1.93 11.31 6.87
C TYR A 23 -1.89 10.07 7.79
N VAL A 24 -3.03 9.70 8.38
CA VAL A 24 -3.11 8.48 9.20
C VAL A 24 -2.77 7.23 8.39
N GLN A 25 -3.29 7.13 7.17
CA GLN A 25 -3.00 6.01 6.27
C GLN A 25 -1.49 5.89 6.01
N TYR A 26 -0.83 6.98 5.63
CA TYR A 26 0.61 6.99 5.42
C TYR A 26 1.40 6.70 6.70
N TYR A 27 0.95 7.20 7.85
CA TYR A 27 1.56 6.92 9.14
C TYR A 27 1.49 5.43 9.50
N PHE A 28 0.33 4.81 9.34
CA PHE A 28 0.16 3.37 9.59
C PHE A 28 0.93 2.50 8.60
N LEU A 29 0.99 2.89 7.33
CA LEU A 29 1.84 2.20 6.34
C LEU A 29 3.32 2.31 6.72
N GLY A 30 3.77 3.50 7.10
CA GLY A 30 5.16 3.78 7.46
C GLY A 30 5.63 3.08 8.74
N LEU A 31 4.74 2.90 9.72
CA LEU A 31 5.03 2.25 11.00
C LEU A 31 4.39 0.87 11.15
N ASN A 32 4.02 0.23 10.03
CA ASN A 32 3.26 -1.02 10.06
C ASN A 32 3.93 -2.08 10.93
N ARG A 33 5.26 -2.22 10.84
CA ARG A 33 6.01 -3.22 11.60
C ARG A 33 5.95 -2.94 13.10
N GLU A 34 6.17 -1.69 13.51
CA GLU A 34 6.14 -1.27 14.90
C GLU A 34 4.74 -1.42 15.48
N ILE A 35 3.71 -1.06 14.71
CA ILE A 35 2.29 -1.21 15.09
C ILE A 35 1.95 -2.67 15.32
N LEU A 36 2.31 -3.55 14.38
CA LEU A 36 2.08 -4.99 14.48
C LEU A 36 2.80 -5.58 15.70
N THR A 37 4.05 -5.17 15.93
CA THR A 37 4.85 -5.64 17.07
C THR A 37 4.26 -5.18 18.41
N PHE A 38 3.87 -3.91 18.50
CA PHE A 38 3.32 -3.33 19.73
C PHE A 38 1.91 -3.85 20.05
N SER A 39 1.11 -4.11 19.01
CA SER A 39 -0.31 -4.47 19.15
C SER A 39 -0.54 -5.97 19.07
N GLN A 40 0.53 -6.79 19.08
CA GLN A 40 0.42 -8.23 19.01
C GLN A 40 -0.27 -8.79 20.26
N LYS A 41 -1.19 -9.73 20.07
CA LYS A 41 -1.86 -10.42 21.16
C LYS A 41 -1.00 -11.61 21.62
N GLU A 42 -0.41 -11.54 22.80
CA GLU A 42 0.38 -12.63 23.37
C GLU A 42 -0.47 -13.88 23.62
N GLY A 43 0.05 -15.07 23.26
CA GLY A 43 -0.55 -16.36 23.61
C GLY A 43 -1.72 -16.86 22.75
N ALA A 44 -2.05 -16.18 21.64
CA ALA A 44 -3.11 -16.62 20.72
C ALA A 44 -2.53 -17.48 19.57
N THR A 45 -3.19 -18.59 19.24
CA THR A 45 -2.87 -19.45 18.08
C THR A 45 -3.17 -18.78 16.73
N VAL A 46 -3.95 -17.69 16.74
CA VAL A 46 -4.32 -16.89 15.57
C VAL A 46 -3.86 -15.46 15.79
N GLU A 47 -3.10 -14.93 14.83
CA GLU A 47 -2.64 -13.54 14.85
C GLU A 47 -3.83 -12.59 14.84
N SER A 48 -3.87 -11.69 15.81
CA SER A 48 -4.89 -10.64 15.91
C SER A 48 -4.31 -9.41 16.59
N LEU A 49 -4.86 -8.25 16.24
CA LEU A 49 -4.47 -6.99 16.86
C LEU A 49 -5.23 -6.80 18.17
N ASN A 50 -4.48 -6.55 19.23
CA ASN A 50 -5.04 -6.06 20.48
C ASN A 50 -5.40 -4.58 20.32
N MET A 51 -6.70 -4.30 20.22
CA MET A 51 -7.22 -2.94 20.04
C MET A 51 -6.90 -2.01 21.21
N GLU A 52 -6.80 -2.53 22.44
CA GLU A 52 -6.45 -1.70 23.60
C GLU A 52 -5.00 -1.22 23.52
N LEU A 53 -4.10 -2.05 23.00
CA LEU A 53 -2.72 -1.66 22.74
C LEU A 53 -2.66 -0.71 21.54
N LEU A 54 -3.35 -1.03 20.44
CA LEU A 54 -3.40 -0.17 19.26
C LEU A 54 -3.85 1.27 19.60
N MET A 55 -4.88 1.42 20.45
CA MET A 55 -5.39 2.73 20.86
C MET A 55 -4.44 3.49 21.81
N LYS A 56 -3.43 2.83 22.38
CA LYS A 56 -2.39 3.43 23.23
C LYS A 56 -1.12 3.80 22.46
N LEU A 57 -1.08 3.55 21.15
CA LEU A 57 0.07 3.93 20.34
C LEU A 57 0.34 5.44 20.46
N PRO A 58 1.57 5.84 20.78
CA PRO A 58 1.95 7.24 20.75
C PRO A 58 1.97 7.69 19.28
N ILE A 59 0.96 8.45 18.87
CA ILE A 59 0.88 9.00 17.52
C ILE A 59 1.06 10.52 17.58
N PHE A 60 1.98 11.02 16.76
CA PHE A 60 2.18 12.44 16.56
C PHE A 60 1.23 12.95 15.47
N PHE A 61 0.35 13.86 15.83
CA PHE A 61 -0.56 14.55 14.92
C PHE A 61 -0.19 16.04 14.85
N PRO A 62 0.55 16.48 13.83
CA PRO A 62 0.83 17.90 13.64
C PRO A 62 -0.47 18.65 13.27
N ARG A 63 -0.41 19.98 13.11
CA ARG A 63 -1.59 20.76 12.69
C ARG A 63 -1.96 20.43 11.24
N MET A 64 -3.24 20.63 10.88
CA MET A 64 -3.79 20.29 9.57
C MET A 64 -2.90 20.72 8.37
N PRO A 65 -2.36 21.96 8.30
CA PRO A 65 -1.54 22.35 7.15
C PRO A 65 -0.26 21.53 6.98
N GLU A 66 0.32 21.07 8.09
CA GLU A 66 1.52 20.22 8.05
C GLU A 66 1.16 18.78 7.67
N GLN A 67 0.02 18.27 8.15
CA GLN A 67 -0.50 16.98 7.70
C GLN A 67 -0.74 16.97 6.18
N GLU A 68 -1.39 17.99 5.64
CA GLU A 68 -1.63 18.15 4.19
C GLU A 68 -0.33 18.23 3.39
N LYS A 69 0.66 18.97 3.89
CA LYS A 69 1.98 19.08 3.25
C LYS A 69 2.69 17.73 3.19
N ILE A 70 2.62 16.94 4.27
CA ILE A 70 3.20 15.60 4.32
C ILE A 70 2.49 14.67 3.33
N VAL A 71 1.15 14.68 3.32
CA VAL A 71 0.35 13.87 2.39
C VAL A 71 0.70 14.22 0.95
N SER A 72 0.68 15.50 0.58
CA SER A 72 0.98 15.94 -0.79
C SER A 72 2.40 15.54 -1.23
N TYR A 73 3.38 15.62 -0.32
CA TYR A 73 4.74 15.17 -0.60
C TYR A 73 4.78 13.65 -0.86
N LEU A 74 4.14 12.86 0.00
CA LEU A 74 4.12 11.40 -0.12
C LEU A 74 3.35 10.93 -1.36
N ASP A 75 2.21 11.55 -1.67
CA ASP A 75 1.43 11.28 -2.89
C ASP A 75 2.29 11.49 -4.14
N SER A 76 3.02 12.61 -4.22
CA SER A 76 3.91 12.91 -5.36
C SER A 76 4.99 11.85 -5.50
N ARG A 77 5.63 11.45 -4.40
CA ARG A 77 6.72 10.46 -4.42
C ARG A 77 6.21 9.06 -4.76
N CYS A 78 5.07 8.66 -4.21
CA CYS A 78 4.44 7.39 -4.55
C CYS A 78 4.03 7.35 -6.02
N ALA A 79 3.45 8.43 -6.56
CA ALA A 79 3.08 8.52 -7.96
C ALA A 79 4.29 8.42 -8.91
N GLU A 80 5.42 9.04 -8.57
CA GLU A 80 6.68 8.89 -9.32
C GLU A 80 7.14 7.42 -9.36
N ILE A 81 7.08 6.74 -8.21
CA ILE A 81 7.45 5.32 -8.10
C ILE A 81 6.49 4.44 -8.92
N ASP A 82 5.18 4.67 -8.81
CA ASP A 82 4.16 3.90 -9.53
C ASP A 82 4.31 4.03 -11.05
N GLN A 83 4.70 5.21 -11.54
CA GLN A 83 4.99 5.41 -12.97
C GLN A 83 6.18 4.57 -13.43
N VAL A 84 7.25 4.49 -12.63
CA VAL A 84 8.42 3.66 -12.93
C VAL A 84 8.06 2.18 -12.91
N ILE A 85 7.28 1.73 -11.93
CA ILE A 85 6.78 0.34 -11.86
C ILE A 85 5.98 0.01 -13.11
N ALA A 86 5.00 0.84 -13.49
CA ALA A 86 4.16 0.62 -14.66
C ALA A 86 4.98 0.59 -15.97
N ALA A 87 6.00 1.45 -16.10
CA ALA A 87 6.90 1.45 -17.25
C ALA A 87 7.69 0.13 -17.34
N ASN A 88 8.20 -0.37 -16.22
CA ASN A 88 8.95 -1.62 -16.15
C ASN A 88 8.06 -2.83 -16.48
N GLU A 89 6.85 -2.89 -15.94
CA GLU A 89 5.89 -3.95 -16.23
C GLU A 89 5.55 -4.01 -17.73
N LYS A 90 5.34 -2.85 -18.36
CA LYS A 90 5.12 -2.74 -19.80
C LYS A 90 6.33 -3.22 -20.61
N MET A 91 7.55 -2.90 -20.17
CA MET A 91 8.78 -3.37 -20.82
C MET A 91 8.91 -4.89 -20.73
N VAL A 92 8.65 -5.46 -19.55
CA VAL A 92 8.66 -6.92 -19.34
C VAL A 92 7.62 -7.61 -20.24
N ALA A 93 6.42 -7.06 -20.36
CA ALA A 93 5.39 -7.59 -21.24
C ALA A 93 5.84 -7.60 -22.72
N LYS A 94 6.40 -6.48 -23.21
CA LYS A 94 6.93 -6.39 -24.58
C LYS A 94 8.06 -7.38 -24.85
N LEU A 95 8.98 -7.56 -23.89
CA LEU A 95 10.07 -8.53 -24.05
C LEU A 95 9.55 -9.98 -24.12
N LYS A 96 8.48 -10.30 -23.37
CA LYS A 96 7.82 -11.61 -23.46
C LYS A 96 7.16 -11.80 -24.83
N GLU A 97 6.44 -10.81 -25.33
CA GLU A 97 5.82 -10.84 -26.67
C GLU A 97 6.87 -11.01 -27.77
N TYR A 98 7.94 -10.21 -27.72
CA TYR A 98 9.03 -10.29 -28.69
C TYR A 98 9.70 -11.67 -28.68
N ARG A 99 9.99 -12.23 -27.50
CA ARG A 99 10.52 -13.59 -27.38
C ARG A 99 9.60 -14.62 -28.00
N SER A 100 8.29 -14.53 -27.76
CA SER A 100 7.31 -15.44 -28.37
C SER A 100 7.26 -15.29 -29.90
N SER A 101 7.35 -14.08 -30.43
CA SER A 101 7.43 -13.82 -31.88
C SER A 101 8.67 -14.46 -32.49
N LEU A 102 9.84 -14.27 -31.87
CA LEU A 102 11.10 -14.86 -32.35
C LEU A 102 11.05 -16.39 -32.39
N ILE A 103 10.49 -17.02 -31.34
CA ILE A 103 10.31 -18.48 -31.33
C ILE A 103 9.36 -18.91 -32.43
N TRP A 104 8.24 -18.19 -32.61
CA TRP A 104 7.29 -18.49 -33.68
C TRP A 104 7.91 -18.35 -35.07
N GLU A 105 8.67 -17.28 -35.33
CA GLU A 105 9.38 -17.07 -36.60
C GLU A 105 10.39 -18.19 -36.87
N ALA A 106 11.18 -18.57 -35.86
CA ALA A 106 12.17 -19.63 -35.97
C ALA A 106 11.53 -21.01 -36.23
N VAL A 107 10.39 -21.32 -35.60
CA VAL A 107 9.70 -22.62 -35.74
C VAL A 107 8.85 -22.66 -37.02
N THR A 108 8.32 -21.54 -37.49
CA THR A 108 7.53 -21.46 -38.73
C THR A 108 8.37 -21.24 -39.99
N GLY A 109 9.70 -21.12 -39.86
CA GLY A 109 10.61 -20.96 -40.99
C GLY A 109 10.45 -19.63 -41.72
N LYS A 110 9.87 -18.62 -41.08
CA LYS A 110 9.68 -17.26 -41.64
C LYS A 110 10.89 -16.34 -41.44
N THR A 111 12.00 -16.87 -40.97
CA THR A 111 13.28 -16.16 -40.93
C THR A 111 13.64 -15.71 -42.35
N SER A 112 13.51 -14.41 -42.59
CA SER A 112 14.05 -13.77 -43.79
C SER A 112 15.57 -13.89 -43.74
N LEU A 113 16.15 -14.50 -44.78
CA LEU A 113 17.54 -14.26 -45.19
C LEU A 113 17.76 -12.78 -45.48
#